data_AF-A0AAU4LYV0-F1
#
_entry.id   AF-A0AAU4LYV0-F1
#
_cell.length_a   1.000
_cell.length_b   1.000
_cell.length_c   1.000
_cell.angle_alpha   90.00
_cell.angle_beta   90.00
_cell.angle_gamma   90.00
#
_symmetry.space_group_name_H-M   'P 1'
#
loop_
_entity.id
_entity.type
_entity.pdbx_description
1 polymer ?
#
loop_
_entity_poly.entity_id
_entity_poly.type
_entity_poly.pdbx_seq_one_letter_code
_entity_poly.pdbx_strand_id
1 'polypeptide(L)'
;MAEQDPGRRRFAAGHHGYRLRSPLTEQRVQALEREYGVRLPGSYRSFLTDVADGGAGPHYGVLGLTEELDEADAVHGTREESRLAGFLSVPFPHTRAWPGPGRAGSAGYSVQGSLVIAEQGCGMFSRLVVTGESAGQVWCDDPDWGGLSPGPDFYDWYTAWLDEAG
;
A
#
# COMPACT_ATOMS: atom_id res chain seq x y z
N MET A 1 19.74 -1.06 8.21
CA MET A 1 18.58 -1.12 9.12
C MET A 1 18.69 -2.18 10.22
N ALA A 2 18.58 -3.50 9.96
CA ALA A 2 18.58 -4.51 11.04
C ALA A 2 19.87 -4.51 11.90
N GLU A 3 21.01 -4.27 11.27
CA GLU A 3 22.32 -4.15 11.94
C GLU A 3 22.48 -2.84 12.72
N GLN A 4 21.72 -1.81 12.37
CA GLN A 4 21.76 -0.47 12.98
C GLN A 4 20.73 -0.31 14.11
N ASP A 5 19.73 -1.20 14.19
CA ASP A 5 18.73 -1.25 15.25
C ASP A 5 18.51 -2.70 15.74
N PRO A 6 19.53 -3.34 16.37
CA PRO A 6 19.41 -4.70 16.86
C PRO A 6 18.36 -4.85 17.97
N GLY A 7 17.97 -3.75 18.61
CA GLY A 7 16.92 -3.70 19.62
C GLY A 7 15.50 -3.51 19.08
N ARG A 8 15.32 -3.33 17.76
CA ARG A 8 14.03 -3.03 17.11
C ARG A 8 13.28 -1.86 17.76
N ARG A 9 14.01 -0.83 18.17
CA ARG A 9 13.46 0.34 18.88
C ARG A 9 12.87 1.37 17.93
N ARG A 10 13.10 1.26 16.63
CA ARG A 10 12.45 2.11 15.63
C ARG A 10 10.96 1.77 15.52
N PHE A 11 10.15 2.79 15.21
CA PHE A 11 8.70 2.64 15.07
C PHE A 11 8.37 1.50 14.10
N ALA A 12 7.46 0.61 14.51
CA ALA A 12 7.05 -0.60 13.81
C ALA A 12 8.14 -1.65 13.46
N ALA A 13 9.41 -1.43 13.81
CA ALA A 13 10.47 -2.42 13.62
C ALA A 13 10.22 -3.73 14.40
N GLY A 14 9.49 -3.64 15.51
CA GLY A 14 8.99 -4.80 16.25
C GLY A 14 7.94 -5.63 15.49
N HIS A 15 7.19 -5.01 14.57
CA HIS A 15 6.10 -5.63 13.81
C HIS A 15 6.64 -6.43 12.62
N HIS A 16 7.38 -5.79 11.71
CA HIS A 16 7.91 -6.47 10.52
C HIS A 16 9.31 -7.07 10.71
N GLY A 17 10.03 -6.70 11.78
CA GLY A 17 11.34 -7.29 12.14
C GLY A 17 12.43 -7.10 11.08
N TYR A 18 12.30 -6.09 10.22
CA TYR A 18 13.10 -5.89 9.01
C TYR A 18 13.13 -7.07 8.03
N ARG A 19 12.12 -7.95 8.06
CA ARG A 19 12.04 -9.11 7.18
C ARG A 19 11.27 -8.76 5.91
N LEU A 20 11.89 -9.04 4.77
CA LEU A 20 11.23 -9.04 3.48
C LEU A 20 10.62 -10.42 3.21
N ARG A 21 9.47 -10.44 2.55
CA ARG A 21 8.90 -11.67 1.98
C ARG A 21 9.63 -11.98 0.66
N SER A 22 9.58 -13.23 0.22
CA SER A 22 10.23 -13.61 -1.04
C SER A 22 9.64 -12.83 -2.22
N PRO A 23 10.46 -12.38 -3.18
CA PRO A 23 9.97 -11.79 -4.42
C PRO A 23 9.10 -12.77 -5.21
N LEU A 24 8.18 -12.22 -6.01
CA LEU A 24 7.37 -12.96 -6.95
C LEU A 24 8.13 -13.21 -8.25
N THR A 25 7.83 -14.33 -8.90
CA THR A 25 8.34 -14.56 -10.25
C THR A 25 7.61 -13.68 -11.26
N GLU A 26 8.29 -13.34 -12.35
CA GLU A 26 7.70 -12.67 -13.51
C GLU A 26 6.39 -13.33 -13.99
N GLN A 27 6.36 -14.66 -14.02
CA GLN A 27 5.16 -15.42 -14.40
C GLN A 27 4.02 -15.23 -13.40
N ARG A 28 4.32 -15.17 -12.09
CA ARG A 28 3.30 -14.96 -11.07
C ARG A 28 2.74 -13.55 -11.11
N VAL A 29 3.58 -12.53 -11.30
CA VAL A 29 3.13 -11.14 -11.47
C VAL A 29 2.23 -11.01 -12.70
N GLN A 30 2.62 -11.59 -13.83
CA GLN A 30 1.78 -11.60 -15.04
C GLN A 30 0.44 -12.32 -14.84
N ALA A 31 0.41 -13.37 -14.02
CA ALA A 31 -0.83 -14.07 -13.69
C ALA A 31 -1.77 -13.18 -12.84
N LEU A 32 -1.23 -12.49 -11.83
CA LEU A 32 -1.99 -11.56 -10.99
C LEU A 32 -2.51 -10.37 -11.80
N GLU A 33 -1.70 -9.81 -12.69
CA GLU A 33 -2.15 -8.76 -13.63
C GLU A 33 -3.34 -9.21 -14.50
N ARG A 34 -3.30 -10.46 -15.00
CA ARG A 34 -4.43 -11.04 -15.74
C ARG A 34 -5.66 -11.27 -14.87
N GLU A 35 -5.46 -11.73 -13.64
CA GLU A 35 -6.52 -11.98 -12.65
C GLU A 35 -7.26 -10.69 -12.30
N TYR A 36 -6.51 -9.61 -12.04
CA TYR A 36 -7.08 -8.30 -11.72
C TYR A 36 -7.50 -7.48 -12.95
N GLY A 37 -7.12 -7.91 -14.15
CA GLY A 37 -7.43 -7.21 -15.40
C GLY A 37 -6.70 -5.87 -15.57
N VAL A 38 -5.49 -5.74 -15.01
CA VAL A 38 -4.70 -4.49 -14.99
C VAL A 38 -3.23 -4.75 -15.31
N ARG A 39 -2.48 -3.67 -15.56
CA ARG A 39 -1.02 -3.67 -15.45
C ARG A 39 -0.63 -2.98 -14.16
N LEU A 40 0.27 -3.56 -13.39
CA LEU A 40 0.74 -2.93 -12.17
C LEU A 40 1.66 -1.74 -12.50
N PRO A 41 1.67 -0.68 -11.67
CA PRO A 41 2.61 0.43 -11.86
C PRO A 41 4.07 -0.05 -11.85
N GLY A 42 4.91 0.55 -12.70
CA GLY A 42 6.25 0.05 -12.99
C GLY A 42 7.14 -0.13 -11.76
N SER A 43 7.22 0.87 -10.89
CA SER A 43 8.02 0.81 -9.65
C SER A 43 7.55 -0.26 -8.68
N TYR A 44 6.24 -0.37 -8.47
CA TYR A 44 5.67 -1.43 -7.63
C TYR A 44 5.87 -2.83 -8.23
N ARG A 45 5.73 -2.96 -9.55
CA ARG A 45 5.97 -4.22 -10.26
C ARG A 45 7.42 -4.68 -10.09
N SER A 46 8.38 -3.78 -10.27
CA SER A 46 9.81 -4.06 -10.05
C SER A 46 10.09 -4.43 -8.59
N PHE A 47 9.47 -3.74 -7.63
CA PHE A 47 9.59 -4.12 -6.22
C PHE A 47 9.14 -5.56 -5.97
N LEU A 48 7.99 -5.96 -6.53
CA LEU A 48 7.47 -7.32 -6.37
C LEU A 48 8.41 -8.40 -6.94
N THR A 49 9.10 -8.13 -8.05
CA THR A 49 9.99 -9.11 -8.70
C THR A 49 11.40 -9.12 -8.16
N ASP A 50 11.92 -7.95 -7.80
CA ASP A 50 13.35 -7.77 -7.55
C ASP A 50 13.67 -7.62 -6.05
N VAL A 51 12.69 -7.18 -5.25
CA VAL A 51 12.88 -6.87 -3.82
C VAL A 51 12.09 -7.82 -2.94
N ALA A 52 10.75 -7.81 -3.02
CA ALA A 52 9.89 -8.59 -2.13
C ALA A 52 8.41 -8.57 -2.53
N ASP A 53 7.67 -9.62 -2.19
CA ASP A 53 6.20 -9.56 -2.05
C ASP A 53 5.79 -8.96 -0.69
N GLY A 54 6.26 -7.75 -0.37
CA GLY A 54 5.99 -7.07 0.89
C GLY A 54 6.92 -7.44 2.06
N GLY A 55 6.49 -7.15 3.28
CA GLY A 55 7.28 -7.23 4.51
C GLY A 55 7.81 -5.86 4.95
N ALA A 56 9.09 -5.78 5.29
CA ALA A 56 9.69 -4.56 5.83
C ALA A 56 9.51 -3.35 4.90
N GLY A 57 9.04 -2.25 5.46
CA GLY A 57 8.74 -1.03 4.73
C GLY A 57 8.18 0.07 5.64
N PRO A 58 7.70 1.18 5.05
CA PRO A 58 7.10 2.27 5.78
C PRO A 58 5.96 1.81 6.71
N HIS A 59 5.74 2.56 7.79
CA HIS A 59 4.71 2.29 8.78
C HIS A 59 4.76 0.85 9.33
N TYR A 60 3.66 0.11 9.35
CA TYR A 60 3.61 -1.28 9.84
C TYR A 60 4.21 -2.31 8.86
N GLY A 61 4.76 -1.86 7.74
CA GLY A 61 5.29 -2.69 6.66
C GLY A 61 4.43 -2.65 5.41
N VAL A 62 4.98 -3.15 4.31
CA VAL A 62 4.27 -3.29 3.03
C VAL A 62 3.54 -4.63 3.00
N LEU A 63 2.23 -4.60 2.81
CA LEU A 63 1.40 -5.79 2.64
C LEU A 63 1.72 -6.46 1.30
N GLY A 64 2.03 -7.75 1.35
CA GLY A 64 2.32 -8.54 0.16
C GLY A 64 1.12 -8.62 -0.76
N LEU A 65 1.34 -8.58 -2.08
CA LEU A 65 0.27 -8.76 -3.05
C LEU A 65 -0.36 -10.15 -2.93
N THR A 66 0.43 -11.17 -2.57
CA THR A 66 -0.06 -12.54 -2.31
C THR A 66 -0.24 -12.87 -0.83
N GLU A 67 -0.12 -11.88 0.04
CA GLU A 67 -0.35 -12.06 1.47
C GLU A 67 -1.84 -12.17 1.78
N GLU A 68 -2.18 -13.24 2.51
CA GLU A 68 -3.46 -13.42 3.19
C GLU A 68 -3.32 -12.85 4.60
N LEU A 69 -4.32 -12.06 5.03
CA LEU A 69 -4.34 -11.40 6.33
C LEU A 69 -5.32 -12.11 7.26
N ASP A 70 -5.15 -11.97 8.57
CA ASP A 70 -6.12 -12.49 9.53
C ASP A 70 -7.41 -11.66 9.44
N GLU A 71 -8.57 -12.29 9.53
CA GLU A 71 -9.87 -11.58 9.53
C GLU A 71 -9.98 -10.58 10.70
N ALA A 72 -9.23 -10.80 11.78
CA ALA A 72 -9.15 -9.90 12.92
C ALA A 72 -8.30 -8.64 12.66
N ASP A 73 -7.48 -8.61 11.61
CA ASP A 73 -6.66 -7.45 11.28
C ASP A 73 -7.54 -6.29 10.79
N ALA A 74 -7.34 -5.10 11.35
CA ALA A 74 -8.16 -3.92 11.03
C ALA A 74 -8.12 -3.54 9.54
N VAL A 75 -7.01 -3.87 8.86
CA VAL A 75 -6.82 -3.62 7.42
C VAL A 75 -7.45 -4.70 6.53
N HIS A 76 -7.82 -5.87 7.06
CA HIS A 76 -8.31 -7.01 6.29
C HIS A 76 -9.48 -6.65 5.37
N GLY A 77 -10.54 -6.04 5.91
CA GLY A 77 -11.72 -5.66 5.12
C GLY A 77 -11.39 -4.72 3.97
N THR A 78 -10.61 -3.68 4.24
CA THR A 78 -10.19 -2.67 3.24
C THR A 78 -9.27 -3.28 2.17
N ARG A 79 -8.43 -4.23 2.55
CA ARG A 79 -7.53 -4.96 1.66
C ARG A 79 -8.30 -5.88 0.73
N GLU A 80 -9.24 -6.66 1.26
CA GLU A 80 -10.06 -7.58 0.48
C GLU A 80 -10.97 -6.84 -0.50
N GLU A 81 -11.56 -5.71 -0.10
CA GLU A 81 -12.30 -4.84 -1.01
C GLU A 81 -11.45 -4.41 -2.20
N SER A 82 -10.20 -3.99 -1.94
CA SER A 82 -9.28 -3.51 -2.98
C SER A 82 -8.86 -4.61 -3.98
N ARG A 83 -9.06 -5.89 -3.64
CA ARG A 83 -8.73 -7.04 -4.48
C ARG A 83 -9.93 -7.63 -5.22
N LEU A 84 -11.14 -7.10 -4.99
CA LEU A 84 -12.34 -7.55 -5.68
C LEU A 84 -12.20 -7.42 -7.20
N ALA A 85 -12.76 -8.38 -7.94
CA ALA A 85 -12.75 -8.38 -9.39
C ALA A 85 -13.31 -7.07 -9.95
N GLY A 86 -12.55 -6.42 -10.84
CA GLY A 86 -12.92 -5.15 -11.44
C GLY A 86 -12.58 -3.91 -10.60
N PHE A 87 -12.31 -4.04 -9.29
CA PHE A 87 -12.03 -2.90 -8.41
C PHE A 87 -10.80 -2.11 -8.88
N LEU A 88 -9.69 -2.80 -9.16
CA LEU A 88 -8.46 -2.17 -9.64
C LEU A 88 -8.55 -1.68 -11.08
N SER A 89 -9.49 -2.20 -11.88
CA SER A 89 -9.64 -1.84 -13.30
C SER A 89 -10.41 -0.54 -13.53
N VAL A 90 -11.17 -0.08 -12.52
CA VAL A 90 -11.86 1.21 -12.58
C VAL A 90 -10.85 2.32 -12.27
N PRO A 91 -10.75 3.38 -13.09
CA PRO A 91 -9.83 4.49 -12.81
C PRO A 91 -10.10 5.17 -11.47
N PHE A 92 -9.04 5.37 -10.69
CA PHE A 92 -9.05 6.21 -9.50
C PHE A 92 -9.39 7.66 -9.90
N PRO A 93 -10.44 8.26 -9.31
CA PRO A 93 -11.02 9.49 -9.85
C PRO A 93 -10.35 10.76 -9.36
N HIS A 94 -9.38 10.67 -8.45
CA HIS A 94 -8.78 11.82 -7.78
C HIS A 94 -7.36 12.09 -8.28
N THR A 95 -7.08 13.35 -8.62
CA THR A 95 -5.73 13.85 -8.98
C THR A 95 -5.21 14.91 -8.00
N ARG A 96 -6.05 15.30 -7.04
CA ARG A 96 -5.76 16.25 -5.96
C ARG A 96 -6.36 15.72 -4.66
N ALA A 97 -5.91 16.27 -3.54
CA ALA A 97 -6.43 15.91 -2.23
C ALA A 97 -7.96 16.06 -2.16
N TRP A 98 -8.59 15.16 -1.39
CA TRP A 98 -10.01 15.15 -1.11
C TRP A 98 -10.21 15.19 0.41
N PRO A 99 -10.96 16.17 0.95
CA PRO A 99 -11.09 16.32 2.39
C PRO A 99 -11.86 15.15 3.02
N GLY A 100 -11.43 14.74 4.21
CA GLY A 100 -12.16 13.80 5.03
C GLY A 100 -13.44 14.42 5.63
N PRO A 101 -14.32 13.58 6.17
CA PRO A 101 -15.60 14.01 6.73
C PRO A 101 -15.49 14.70 8.09
N GLY A 102 -14.37 14.53 8.80
CA GLY A 102 -14.21 14.92 10.21
C GLY A 102 -14.97 13.99 11.17
N ARG A 103 -14.84 14.23 12.49
CA ARG A 103 -15.31 13.37 13.61
C ARG A 103 -16.70 12.72 13.50
N ALA A 104 -17.61 13.26 12.69
CA ALA A 104 -19.03 12.92 12.70
C ALA A 104 -19.58 12.47 11.35
N GLY A 105 -18.75 12.30 10.31
CA GLY A 105 -19.22 11.89 8.99
C GLY A 105 -18.49 10.69 8.44
N SER A 106 -19.02 10.15 7.33
CA SER A 106 -18.37 9.11 6.54
C SER A 106 -17.67 9.71 5.33
N ALA A 107 -16.50 9.15 4.98
CA ALA A 107 -15.78 9.50 3.77
C ALA A 107 -16.66 9.26 2.53
N GLY A 108 -17.07 10.34 1.86
CA GLY A 108 -17.91 10.30 0.65
C GLY A 108 -17.11 10.24 -0.65
N TYR A 109 -15.92 9.63 -0.64
CA TYR A 109 -15.02 9.53 -1.80
C TYR A 109 -14.84 8.08 -2.26
N SER A 110 -14.46 7.90 -3.52
CA SER A 110 -14.18 6.58 -4.08
C SER A 110 -12.69 6.28 -4.04
N VAL A 111 -12.34 5.05 -3.70
CA VAL A 111 -10.97 4.54 -3.68
C VAL A 111 -10.74 3.43 -4.72
N GLN A 112 -11.68 3.26 -5.66
CA GLN A 112 -11.54 2.33 -6.78
C GLN A 112 -10.27 2.63 -7.60
N GLY A 113 -9.69 1.60 -8.21
CA GLY A 113 -8.42 1.73 -8.93
C GLY A 113 -7.20 1.85 -8.03
N SER A 114 -7.33 1.68 -6.72
CA SER A 114 -6.22 1.70 -5.76
C SER A 114 -6.16 0.44 -4.91
N LEU A 115 -4.97 0.15 -4.39
CA LEU A 115 -4.65 -1.03 -3.60
C LEU A 115 -4.09 -0.60 -2.23
N VAL A 116 -4.67 -1.05 -1.12
CA VAL A 116 -4.13 -0.79 0.23
C VAL A 116 -2.83 -1.56 0.43
N ILE A 117 -1.68 -0.89 0.46
CA ILE A 117 -0.36 -1.53 0.55
C ILE A 117 0.31 -1.40 1.93
N ALA A 118 -0.20 -0.57 2.83
CA ALA A 118 0.29 -0.51 4.21
C ALA A 118 -0.78 0.07 5.14
N GLU A 119 -0.75 -0.34 6.40
CA GLU A 119 -1.45 0.34 7.48
C GLU A 119 -0.51 1.40 8.11
N GLN A 120 -1.03 2.59 8.39
CA GLN A 120 -0.29 3.65 9.08
C GLN A 120 -0.58 3.71 10.59
N GLY A 121 -1.67 3.07 11.03
CA GLY A 121 -2.23 3.15 12.38
C GLY A 121 -3.44 4.07 12.45
N CYS A 122 -4.21 4.01 13.54
CA CYS A 122 -5.42 4.82 13.75
C CYS A 122 -6.47 4.71 12.62
N GLY A 123 -6.51 3.57 11.90
CA GLY A 123 -7.43 3.39 10.77
C GLY A 123 -7.02 4.13 9.49
N MET A 124 -5.78 4.63 9.41
CA MET A 124 -5.23 5.26 8.20
C MET A 124 -4.45 4.25 7.37
N PHE A 125 -4.51 4.40 6.05
CA PHE A 125 -3.92 3.46 5.10
C PHE A 125 -3.02 4.17 4.07
N SER A 126 -2.04 3.45 3.56
CA SER A 126 -1.32 3.83 2.33
C SER A 126 -1.93 3.06 1.16
N ARG A 127 -2.34 3.77 0.11
CA ARG A 127 -2.96 3.21 -1.09
C ARG A 127 -2.11 3.46 -2.32
N LEU A 128 -1.67 2.40 -2.98
CA LEU A 128 -1.07 2.51 -4.30
C LEU A 128 -2.18 2.70 -5.33
N VAL A 129 -2.14 3.78 -6.10
CA VAL A 129 -3.02 3.94 -7.27
C VAL A 129 -2.51 3.02 -8.39
N VAL A 130 -3.35 2.09 -8.83
CA VAL A 130 -3.05 1.11 -9.87
C VAL A 130 -3.54 1.60 -11.25
N THR A 131 -4.75 2.14 -11.31
CA THR A 131 -5.38 2.59 -12.55
C THR A 131 -5.90 4.01 -12.40
N GLY A 132 -5.66 4.87 -13.39
CA GLY A 132 -6.07 6.28 -13.40
C GLY A 132 -4.89 7.21 -13.68
N GLU A 133 -5.16 8.53 -13.68
CA GLU A 133 -4.14 9.55 -13.96
C GLU A 133 -3.02 9.59 -12.91
N SER A 134 -3.35 9.21 -11.67
CA SER A 134 -2.41 9.13 -10.55
C SER A 134 -1.71 7.78 -10.40
N ALA A 135 -1.81 6.87 -11.38
CA ALA A 135 -1.20 5.54 -11.29
C ALA A 135 0.29 5.57 -10.93
N GLY A 136 0.70 4.72 -9.99
CA GLY A 136 2.06 4.67 -9.42
C GLY A 136 2.22 5.46 -8.12
N GLN A 137 1.35 6.44 -7.86
CA GLN A 137 1.42 7.22 -6.63
C GLN A 137 0.92 6.44 -5.42
N VAL A 138 1.55 6.66 -4.25
CA VAL A 138 1.09 6.16 -2.95
C VAL A 138 0.36 7.27 -2.22
N TRP A 139 -0.96 7.14 -2.12
CA TRP A 139 -1.85 8.09 -1.48
C TRP A 139 -2.07 7.73 -0.01
N CYS A 140 -2.17 8.75 0.84
CA CYS A 140 -2.64 8.61 2.20
C CYS A 140 -4.18 8.60 2.21
N ASP A 141 -4.76 7.63 2.92
CA ASP A 141 -6.20 7.51 3.17
C ASP A 141 -6.47 7.59 4.68
N ASP A 142 -7.01 8.73 5.11
CA ASP A 142 -7.46 8.99 6.47
C ASP A 142 -8.99 9.20 6.46
N PRO A 143 -9.77 8.11 6.53
CA PRO A 143 -11.22 8.17 6.30
C PRO A 143 -11.99 8.95 7.35
N ASP A 144 -11.42 9.17 8.54
CA ASP A 144 -12.07 9.87 9.64
C ASP A 144 -11.83 11.38 9.61
N TRP A 145 -10.67 11.83 9.10
CA TRP A 145 -10.24 13.22 9.26
C TRP A 145 -9.64 13.85 8.01
N GLY A 146 -8.48 13.35 7.57
CA GLY A 146 -7.68 13.94 6.50
C GLY A 146 -8.24 13.69 5.11
N GLY A 147 -9.00 12.62 4.92
CA GLY A 147 -9.47 12.12 3.63
C GLY A 147 -8.32 11.57 2.79
N LEU A 148 -8.38 11.82 1.49
CA LEU A 148 -7.36 11.38 0.54
C LEU A 148 -6.33 12.47 0.30
N SER A 149 -5.05 12.14 0.46
CA SER A 149 -3.95 13.05 0.13
C SER A 149 -2.96 12.39 -0.84
N PRO A 150 -2.56 13.07 -1.92
CA PRO A 150 -1.60 12.53 -2.87
C PRO A 150 -0.22 12.38 -2.23
N GLY A 151 0.50 11.35 -2.63
CA GLY A 151 1.91 11.16 -2.30
C GLY A 151 2.76 10.89 -3.54
N PRO A 152 4.04 10.56 -3.35
CA PRO A 152 4.97 10.36 -4.45
C PRO A 152 4.77 8.99 -5.13
N ASP A 153 5.57 8.69 -6.14
CA ASP A 153 5.63 7.34 -6.71
C ASP A 153 6.03 6.30 -5.66
N PHE A 154 5.60 5.05 -5.82
CA PHE A 154 5.93 3.94 -4.92
C PHE A 154 7.43 3.81 -4.64
N TYR A 155 8.29 4.00 -5.65
CA TYR A 155 9.74 3.93 -5.47
C TYR A 155 10.21 4.97 -4.45
N ASP A 156 9.87 6.23 -4.69
CA ASP A 156 10.25 7.36 -3.84
C ASP A 156 9.67 7.22 -2.43
N TRP A 157 8.43 6.76 -2.32
CA TRP A 157 7.77 6.47 -1.04
C TRP A 157 8.53 5.41 -0.23
N TYR A 158 8.95 4.32 -0.88
CA TYR A 158 9.67 3.25 -0.21
C TYR A 158 11.12 3.64 0.15
N THR A 159 11.82 4.35 -0.74
CA THR A 159 13.21 4.77 -0.49
C THR A 159 13.32 5.90 0.53
N ALA A 160 12.35 6.80 0.61
CA ALA A 160 12.32 7.81 1.67
C ALA A 160 12.35 7.17 3.07
N TRP A 161 11.62 6.07 3.26
CA TRP A 161 11.69 5.30 4.51
C TRP A 161 13.06 4.66 4.74
N LEU A 162 13.73 4.17 3.70
CA LEU A 162 15.09 3.63 3.83
C LEU A 162 16.09 4.70 4.28
N ASP A 163 15.96 5.92 3.75
CA ASP A 163 16.82 7.06 4.08
C ASP A 163 16.56 7.58 5.50
N GLU A 164 15.29 7.69 5.91
CA GLU A 164 14.91 8.06 7.28
C GLU A 164 15.28 6.98 8.31
N ALA A 165 15.36 5.72 7.85
CA ALA A 165 15.86 4.60 8.63
C ALA A 165 17.38 4.36 8.48
N GLY A 166 18.13 5.25 7.83
CA GLY A 166 19.60 5.23 7.80
C GLY A 166 20.17 5.81 9.08
#